data_AF-A0A5N8HA82-F1
#
_entry.id   AF-A0A5N8HA82-F1
#
_cell.length_a   1.000
_cell.length_b   1.000
_cell.length_c   1.000
_cell.angle_alpha   90.00
_cell.angle_beta   90.00
_cell.angle_gamma   90.00
#
_symmetry.space_group_name_H-M   'P 1'
#
loop_
_entity.id
_entity.type
_entity.pdbx_description
1 polymer ?
#
loop_
_entity_poly.entity_id
_entity_poly.type
_entity_poly.pdbx_seq_one_letter_code
_entity_poly.pdbx_strand_id
1 'polypeptide(L)'
;VMLDRPEYWQSHYHGDGNARRLARGYSYSDRVRYYWPDSQIDDAFAHLVRNLADSPIPLPLISQYLPLQYVKVRSGELQPTPRELIINHIQDILAQYHTACEGQ
;
A
#
# COMPACT_ATOMS: atom_id res chain seq x y z
N VAL A 1 1.40 -15.70 8.55
CA VAL A 1 2.51 -14.82 9.02
C VAL A 1 2.12 -13.95 10.22
N MET A 2 1.40 -12.82 10.09
CA MET A 2 1.17 -11.92 11.24
C MET A 2 0.42 -12.54 12.43
N LEU A 3 -0.45 -13.54 12.21
CA LEU A 3 -1.13 -14.24 13.30
C LEU A 3 -0.20 -15.22 14.03
N ASP A 4 0.69 -15.87 13.28
CA ASP A 4 1.64 -16.88 13.79
C ASP A 4 2.84 -16.23 14.49
N ARG A 5 3.19 -15.02 14.05
CA ARG A 5 4.26 -14.19 14.61
C ARG A 5 3.67 -12.86 15.08
N PRO A 6 3.07 -12.77 16.27
CA PRO A 6 2.39 -11.56 16.72
C PRO A 6 3.29 -10.52 17.41
N GLU A 7 4.58 -10.82 17.59
CA GLU A 7 5.54 -10.06 18.40
C GLU A 7 5.65 -8.58 18.01
N TYR A 8 5.53 -8.24 16.73
CA TYR A 8 5.65 -6.86 16.29
C TYR A 8 4.38 -6.03 16.50
N TRP A 9 3.21 -6.62 16.75
CA TRP A 9 1.95 -5.86 16.83
C TRP A 9 1.13 -6.08 18.11
N GLN A 10 1.30 -7.19 18.82
CA GLN A 10 0.45 -7.57 19.95
C GLN A 10 0.42 -6.56 21.10
N SER A 11 1.52 -5.85 21.34
CA SER A 11 1.61 -4.81 22.36
C SER A 11 0.98 -3.48 21.94
N HIS A 12 0.70 -3.29 20.65
CA HIS A 12 0.15 -2.06 20.09
C HIS A 12 -1.36 -2.16 19.81
N TYR A 13 -1.86 -3.34 19.48
CA TYR A 13 -3.26 -3.54 19.09
C TYR A 13 -4.03 -4.25 20.20
N HIS A 14 -5.02 -3.56 20.75
CA HIS A 14 -5.86 -4.05 21.85
C HIS A 14 -7.30 -4.28 21.39
N GLY A 15 -8.15 -4.75 22.32
CA GLY A 15 -9.54 -5.10 22.03
C GLY A 15 -9.72 -6.56 21.61
N ASP A 16 -10.90 -6.85 21.09
CA ASP A 16 -11.32 -8.19 20.67
C ASP A 16 -10.62 -8.66 19.37
N GLY A 17 -10.98 -9.86 18.91
CA GLY A 17 -10.40 -10.43 17.70
C GLY A 17 -10.66 -9.59 16.44
N ASN A 18 -11.82 -8.94 16.34
CA ASN A 18 -12.18 -8.11 15.20
C ASN A 18 -11.43 -6.77 15.22
N ALA A 19 -11.32 -6.12 16.37
CA ALA A 19 -10.56 -4.90 16.56
C ALA A 19 -9.08 -5.13 16.21
N ARG A 20 -8.49 -6.23 16.68
CA ARG A 20 -7.09 -6.59 16.34
C ARG A 20 -6.94 -6.93 14.85
N ARG A 21 -7.92 -7.60 14.25
CA ARG A 21 -7.92 -7.88 12.80
C ARG A 21 -7.94 -6.60 11.98
N LEU A 22 -8.81 -5.66 12.34
CA LEU A 22 -8.89 -4.35 11.69
C LEU A 22 -7.57 -3.59 11.87
N ALA A 23 -7.04 -3.54 13.10
CA ALA A 23 -5.80 -2.82 13.39
C ALA A 23 -4.59 -3.34 12.62
N ARG A 24 -4.48 -4.67 12.40
CA ARG A 24 -3.41 -5.25 11.57
C ARG A 24 -3.42 -4.76 10.12
N GLY A 25 -4.58 -4.42 9.58
CA GLY A 25 -4.71 -3.95 8.19
C GLY A 25 -4.73 -2.42 8.03
N TYR A 26 -5.21 -1.69 9.05
CA TYR A 26 -5.61 -0.28 8.87
C TYR A 26 -5.11 0.68 9.96
N SER A 27 -4.42 0.19 10.99
CA SER A 27 -3.90 1.08 12.04
C SER A 27 -2.76 1.96 11.52
N TYR A 28 -2.81 3.26 11.85
CA TYR A 28 -1.74 4.21 11.56
C TYR A 28 -0.40 3.90 12.25
N SER A 29 -0.36 3.00 13.23
CA SER A 29 0.91 2.55 13.81
C SER A 29 1.74 1.69 12.85
N ASP A 30 1.12 1.20 11.75
CA ASP A 30 1.78 0.53 10.64
C ASP A 30 2.71 -0.61 11.09
N ARG A 31 2.22 -1.48 11.97
CA ARG A 31 3.05 -2.59 12.49
C ARG A 31 3.26 -3.69 11.44
N VAL A 32 2.49 -3.66 10.34
CA VAL A 32 2.68 -4.55 9.18
C VAL A 32 4.04 -4.33 8.51
N ARG A 33 4.65 -3.13 8.63
CA ARG A 33 5.96 -2.85 8.01
C ARG A 33 7.08 -3.82 8.40
N TYR A 34 7.03 -4.38 9.60
CA TYR A 34 8.04 -5.31 10.11
C TYR A 34 7.95 -6.70 9.46
N TYR A 35 6.88 -6.97 8.72
CA TYR A 35 6.64 -8.25 8.07
C TYR A 35 7.01 -8.25 6.58
N TRP A 36 7.26 -7.09 5.95
CA TRP A 36 7.70 -7.03 4.56
C TRP A 36 8.98 -7.84 4.26
N PRO A 37 9.98 -7.94 5.16
CA PRO A 37 11.15 -8.78 4.93
C PRO A 37 10.90 -10.30 5.04
N ASP A 38 9.71 -10.75 5.44
CA ASP A 38 9.39 -12.18 5.50
C ASP A 38 9.25 -12.76 4.10
N SER A 39 9.94 -13.86 3.82
CA SER A 39 9.98 -14.44 2.46
C SER A 39 8.62 -14.86 1.93
N GLN A 40 7.69 -15.32 2.79
CA GLN A 40 6.35 -15.69 2.32
C GLN A 40 5.57 -14.46 1.84
N ILE A 41 5.80 -13.31 2.46
CA ILE A 41 5.17 -12.05 2.08
C ILE A 41 5.82 -11.49 0.81
N ASP A 42 7.15 -11.53 0.72
CA ASP A 42 7.88 -11.08 -0.47
C ASP A 42 7.49 -11.90 -1.70
N ASP A 43 7.45 -13.23 -1.57
CA ASP A 43 7.02 -14.14 -2.66
C ASP A 43 5.57 -13.89 -3.09
N ALA A 44 4.67 -13.71 -2.12
CA ALA A 44 3.26 -13.42 -2.40
C ALA A 44 3.07 -12.05 -3.07
N PHE A 45 3.82 -11.04 -2.62
CA PHE A 45 3.81 -9.70 -3.22
C PHE A 45 4.34 -9.74 -4.66
N ALA A 46 5.47 -10.42 -4.88
CA ALA A 46 6.05 -10.57 -6.21
C ALA A 46 5.10 -11.32 -7.15
N HIS A 47 4.40 -12.35 -6.68
CA HIS A 47 3.39 -13.06 -7.47
C HIS A 47 2.20 -12.16 -7.82
N LEU A 48 1.69 -11.39 -6.87
CA LEU A 48 0.61 -10.43 -7.11
C LEU A 48 1.01 -9.39 -8.17
N VAL A 49 2.19 -8.79 -8.04
CA VAL A 49 2.69 -7.78 -8.98
C VAL A 49 2.83 -8.35 -10.38
N ARG A 50 3.34 -9.59 -10.52
CA ARG A 50 3.41 -10.27 -11.83
C ARG A 50 2.03 -10.45 -12.45
N ASN A 51 1.07 -11.02 -11.71
CA ASN A 51 -0.28 -11.26 -12.21
C ASN A 51 -0.96 -9.96 -12.67
N LEU A 52 -0.74 -8.86 -11.97
CA LEU A 52 -1.30 -7.54 -12.33
C LEU A 52 -0.54 -6.86 -13.47
N ALA A 53 0.70 -7.27 -13.76
CA ALA A 53 1.48 -6.76 -14.90
C ALA A 53 1.18 -7.52 -16.20
N ASP A 54 0.71 -8.77 -16.12
CA ASP A 54 0.41 -9.62 -17.28
C ASP A 54 -0.76 -9.12 -18.14
N SER A 55 -1.58 -8.20 -17.63
CA SER A 55 -2.68 -7.59 -18.39
C SER A 55 -2.96 -6.17 -17.92
N PRO A 56 -3.40 -5.26 -18.81
CA PRO A 56 -3.77 -3.90 -18.42
C PRO A 56 -4.83 -3.88 -17.32
N ILE A 57 -4.58 -3.14 -16.24
CA ILE A 57 -5.54 -2.99 -15.15
C ILE A 57 -6.73 -2.15 -15.66
N PRO A 58 -7.97 -2.67 -15.60
CA PRO A 58 -9.15 -1.91 -16.02
C PRO A 58 -9.27 -0.58 -15.27
N LEU A 59 -9.44 0.52 -16.02
CA LEU A 59 -9.54 1.87 -15.45
C LEU A 59 -10.61 2.03 -14.36
N PRO A 60 -11.81 1.40 -14.45
CA PRO A 60 -12.79 1.47 -13.37
C PRO A 60 -12.27 0.90 -12.03
N LEU A 61 -11.40 -0.11 -12.06
CA LEU A 61 -10.79 -0.66 -10.84
C LEU A 61 -9.77 0.30 -10.24
N ILE A 62 -8.97 0.96 -11.08
CA ILE A 62 -8.07 2.02 -10.61
C ILE A 62 -8.89 3.16 -9.99
N SER A 63 -9.99 3.58 -10.62
CA SER A 63 -10.91 4.57 -10.05
C SER A 63 -11.49 4.17 -8.70
N GLN A 64 -11.80 2.89 -8.50
CA GLN A 64 -12.41 2.38 -7.27
C GLN A 64 -11.42 2.27 -6.10
N TYR A 65 -10.19 1.83 -6.38
CA TYR A 65 -9.21 1.48 -5.34
C TYR A 65 -8.05 2.47 -5.19
N LEU A 66 -7.73 3.23 -6.24
CA LEU A 66 -6.64 4.21 -6.30
C LEU A 66 -7.12 5.52 -6.95
N PRO A 67 -8.13 6.20 -6.37
CA PRO A 67 -8.81 7.33 -7.01
C PRO A 67 -7.89 8.53 -7.30
N LEU A 68 -6.86 8.77 -6.47
CA LEU A 68 -5.89 9.85 -6.70
C LEU A 68 -4.99 9.54 -7.91
N GLN A 69 -4.53 8.29 -8.04
CA GLN A 69 -3.74 7.84 -9.17
C GLN A 69 -4.58 7.79 -10.46
N TYR A 70 -5.87 7.43 -10.35
CA TYR A 70 -6.78 7.40 -11.50
C TYR A 70 -6.83 8.75 -12.24
N VAL A 71 -6.84 9.87 -11.52
CA VAL A 71 -6.82 11.21 -12.15
C VAL A 71 -5.59 11.39 -13.03
N LYS A 72 -4.41 11.01 -12.52
CA LYS A 72 -3.12 11.11 -13.24
C LYS A 72 -3.03 10.11 -14.40
N VAL A 73 -3.59 8.91 -14.24
CA VAL A 73 -3.69 7.92 -15.32
C VAL A 73 -4.58 8.45 -16.45
N ARG A 74 -5.71 9.07 -16.11
CA ARG A 74 -6.65 9.64 -17.09
C ARG A 74 -6.09 10.83 -17.85
N SER A 75 -5.21 11.63 -17.24
CA SER A 75 -4.52 12.73 -17.91
C SER A 75 -3.28 12.30 -18.69
N GLY A 76 -2.87 11.03 -18.59
CA GLY A 76 -1.67 10.50 -19.26
C GLY A 76 -0.36 10.79 -18.52
N GLU A 77 -0.41 11.38 -17.34
CA GLU A 77 0.74 11.69 -16.49
C GLU A 77 1.31 10.45 -15.76
N LEU A 78 0.50 9.39 -15.61
CA LEU A 78 0.87 8.17 -14.90
C LEU A 78 0.53 6.92 -15.72
N GLN A 79 1.47 5.99 -15.82
CA GLN A 79 1.21 4.69 -16.45
C GLN A 79 0.43 3.77 -15.48
N PRO A 80 -0.62 3.07 -15.95
CA PRO A 80 -1.46 2.21 -15.10
C PRO A 80 -0.81 0.85 -14.80
N THR A 81 0.49 0.82 -14.48
CA THR A 81 1.20 -0.41 -14.09
C THR A 81 1.28 -0.52 -12.57
N PRO A 82 1.31 -1.74 -11.99
CA PRO A 82 1.35 -1.90 -10.53
C PRO A 82 2.47 -1.12 -9.86
N ARG A 83 3.66 -1.16 -10.44
CA ARG A 83 4.85 -0.50 -9.89
C ARG A 83 4.70 1.03 -9.89
N GLU A 84 4.26 1.61 -11.01
CA GLU A 84 4.10 3.07 -11.11
C GLU A 84 2.99 3.59 -10.19
N LEU A 85 1.90 2.82 -10.04
CA LEU A 85 0.82 3.13 -9.10
C LEU A 85 1.31 3.14 -7.65
N ILE A 86 2.10 2.13 -7.23
CA ILE A 86 2.68 2.05 -5.88
C ILE A 86 3.61 3.23 -5.62
N ILE A 87 4.54 3.50 -6.53
CA ILE A 87 5.51 4.59 -6.38
C ILE A 87 4.80 5.94 -6.34
N ASN A 88 3.81 6.17 -7.20
CA ASN A 88 3.07 7.43 -7.21
C ASN A 88 2.30 7.66 -5.89
N HIS A 89 1.74 6.61 -5.30
CA HIS A 89 1.09 6.71 -3.99
C HIS A 89 2.06 7.12 -2.88
N ILE A 90 3.29 6.57 -2.88
CA ILE A 90 4.34 6.98 -1.94
C ILE A 90 4.74 8.45 -2.19
N GLN A 91 4.88 8.84 -3.45
CA GLN A 91 5.22 10.20 -3.85
C GLN A 91 4.18 11.24 -3.42
N ASP A 92 2.88 10.89 -3.34
CA ASP A 92 1.84 11.80 -2.85
C ASP A 92 2.11 12.25 -1.39
N ILE A 93 2.72 11.39 -0.57
CA ILE A 93 3.15 11.75 0.79
C ILE A 93 4.42 12.60 0.73
N LEU A 94 5.41 12.19 -0.05
CA LEU A 94 6.69 12.92 -0.16
C LEU A 94 6.49 14.35 -0.70
N ALA A 95 5.54 14.55 -1.62
CA ALA A 95 5.22 15.85 -2.18
C ALA A 95 4.77 16.85 -1.10
N GLN A 96 4.01 16.41 -0.10
CA GLN A 96 3.58 17.27 1.01
C GLN A 96 4.76 17.77 1.84
N TYR A 97 5.71 16.88 2.14
CA TYR A 97 6.94 17.25 2.84
C TYR A 97 7.80 18.20 2.00
N HIS A 98 7.96 17.90 0.71
CA HIS A 98 8.70 18.74 -0.22
C HIS A 98 8.13 20.16 -0.29
N THR A 99 6.81 20.31 -0.45
CA THR A 99 6.15 21.64 -0.44
C THR A 99 6.37 22.38 0.88
N ALA A 100 6.35 21.70 2.02
CA ALA A 100 6.59 22.32 3.32
C ALA A 100 8.06 22.73 3.53
N CYS A 101 9.01 22.03 2.91
CA CYS A 101 10.44 22.27 3.06
C CYS A 101 11.01 23.29 2.07
N GLU A 102 10.49 23.36 0.83
CA GLU A 102 11.06 24.27 -0.16
C GLU A 102 10.63 25.71 0.04
N GLY A 103 9.51 25.97 0.71
CA GLY A 103 8.97 27.32 0.89
C GLY A 103 8.56 27.91 -0.46
N GLN A 104 7.32 28.40 -0.58
CA GLN A 104 7.01 29.28 -1.70
C GLN A 104 7.77 30.61 -1.56
#